data_AF-A0A3R6WEK3-F1
#
_entry.id   AF-A0A3R6WEK3-F1
#
_cell.length_a   1.000
_cell.length_b   1.000
_cell.length_c   1.000
_cell.angle_alpha   90.00
_cell.angle_beta   90.00
_cell.angle_gamma   90.00
#
_symmetry.space_group_name_H-M   'P 1'
#
loop_
_entity.id
_entity.type
_entity.pdbx_description
1 polymer ?
#
loop_
_entity_poly.entity_id
_entity_poly.type
_entity_poly.pdbx_seq_one_letter_code
_entity_poly.pdbx_strand_id
1 'polypeptide(L)'
;MRTTSSQFAVEIAPLHQAMHRALAKYDARPHPGKNNYFNATDMRRVYPKFQAFVQLQTSLDPTSKFVNPYISKLLHGPSNS
;
A
#
# COMPACT_ATOMS: atom_id res chain seq x y z
N MET A 1 27.98 17.01 11.28
CA MET A 1 27.09 17.01 10.10
C MET A 1 25.75 16.42 10.50
N ARG A 2 24.67 17.21 10.47
CA ARG A 2 23.30 16.67 10.67
C ARG A 2 22.74 16.34 9.30
N THR A 3 22.71 15.07 8.95
CA THR A 3 21.89 14.57 7.84
C THR A 3 20.44 14.88 8.17
N THR A 4 19.76 15.61 7.30
CA THR A 4 18.33 15.91 7.45
C THR A 4 17.54 14.63 7.22
N SER A 5 16.36 14.49 7.84
CA SER A 5 15.45 13.34 7.67
C SER A 5 15.13 13.02 6.19
N SER A 6 15.21 14.04 5.33
CA SER A 6 15.07 13.94 3.88
C SER A 6 16.19 13.10 3.22
N GLN A 7 17.46 13.33 3.56
CA GLN A 7 18.59 12.63 2.96
C GLN A 7 18.55 11.12 3.24
N PHE A 8 18.21 10.75 4.48
CA PHE A 8 18.08 9.35 4.89
C PHE A 8 16.98 8.59 4.13
N ALA A 9 15.86 9.26 3.82
CA ALA A 9 14.78 8.63 3.07
C ALA A 9 15.19 8.27 1.63
N VAL A 10 16.03 9.11 1.00
CA VAL A 10 16.54 8.86 -0.36
C VAL A 10 17.49 7.66 -0.38
N GLU A 11 18.37 7.54 0.62
CA GLU A 11 19.36 6.44 0.69
C GLU A 11 18.74 5.08 1.05
N ILE A 12 17.69 5.07 1.89
CA ILE A 12 17.05 3.82 2.34
C ILE A 12 16.00 3.29 1.35
N ALA A 13 15.39 4.15 0.53
CA ALA A 13 14.34 3.74 -0.40
C ALA A 13 14.77 2.60 -1.35
N PRO A 14 15.96 2.61 -1.98
CA PRO A 14 16.42 1.51 -2.82
C PRO A 14 16.53 0.18 -2.08
N LEU A 15 17.06 0.18 -0.85
CA LEU A 15 17.15 -1.00 0.00
C LEU A 15 15.76 -1.54 0.34
N HIS A 16 14.86 -0.65 0.77
CA HIS A 16 13.50 -1.03 1.17
C HIS A 16 12.69 -1.62 -0.01
N GLN A 17 12.89 -1.09 -1.22
CA GLN A 17 12.33 -1.66 -2.45
C GLN A 17 12.96 -3.02 -2.80
N ALA A 18 14.28 -3.18 -2.63
CA ALA A 18 14.95 -4.46 -2.85
C ALA A 18 14.43 -5.54 -1.89
N MET A 19 14.21 -5.20 -0.63
CA MET A 19 13.58 -6.09 0.36
C MET A 19 12.18 -6.51 -0.07
N HIS A 20 11.34 -5.58 -0.54
CA HIS A 20 10.00 -5.91 -1.05
C HIS A 20 10.04 -6.90 -2.22
N ARG A 21 10.95 -6.69 -3.17
CA ARG A 21 11.14 -7.61 -4.32
C ARG A 21 11.58 -8.99 -3.86
N ALA A 22 12.54 -9.08 -2.94
CA ALA A 22 13.04 -10.36 -2.42
C ALA A 22 11.96 -11.14 -1.66
N LEU A 23 11.07 -10.44 -0.95
CA LEU A 23 10.01 -11.03 -0.14
C LEU A 23 8.73 -11.38 -0.93
N ALA A 24 8.60 -10.90 -2.17
CA ALA A 24 7.38 -11.06 -2.96
C ALA A 24 6.92 -12.51 -3.15
N LYS A 25 7.89 -13.44 -3.26
CA LYS A 25 7.66 -14.89 -3.44
C LYS A 25 7.09 -15.61 -2.20
N TYR A 26 7.04 -14.95 -1.06
CA TYR A 26 6.53 -15.52 0.20
C TYR A 26 5.16 -14.96 0.60
N ASP A 27 4.45 -14.31 -0.34
CA ASP A 27 3.18 -13.62 -0.07
C ASP A 27 3.27 -12.66 1.15
N ALA A 28 4.43 -12.01 1.29
CA ALA A 28 4.68 -11.10 2.39
C ALA A 28 3.67 -9.93 2.39
N ARG A 29 3.18 -9.59 3.59
CA ARG A 29 2.19 -8.55 3.81
C ARG A 29 2.85 -7.33 4.45
N PRO A 30 3.10 -6.25 3.70
CA PRO A 30 3.63 -5.04 4.30
C PRO A 30 2.60 -4.44 5.25
N HIS A 31 3.08 -3.79 6.31
CA HIS A 31 2.22 -3.11 7.27
C HIS A 31 1.69 -1.80 6.64
N PRO A 32 0.35 -1.63 6.47
CA PRO A 32 -0.20 -0.44 5.80
C PRO A 32 0.05 0.88 6.57
N GLY A 33 0.31 0.83 7.88
CA GLY A 33 0.72 2.01 8.66
C GLY A 33 2.21 2.40 8.51
N LYS A 34 2.97 1.76 7.62
CA LYS A 34 4.38 2.08 7.32
C LYS A 34 4.58 2.25 5.81
N ASN A 35 5.73 2.82 5.43
CA ASN A 35 6.13 2.90 4.03
C ASN A 35 6.05 1.53 3.37
N ASN A 36 5.37 1.46 2.23
CA ASN A 36 5.25 0.27 1.40
C ASN A 36 4.89 0.68 -0.03
N TYR A 37 4.96 -0.27 -0.94
CA TYR A 37 4.78 -0.02 -2.37
C TYR A 37 3.54 -0.68 -2.96
N PHE A 38 2.72 -1.34 -2.14
CA PHE A 38 1.58 -2.13 -2.62
C PHE A 38 0.49 -1.25 -3.23
N ASN A 39 -0.23 -1.81 -4.20
CA ASN A 39 -1.50 -1.31 -4.72
C ASN A 39 -2.62 -2.36 -4.52
N ALA A 40 -3.83 -2.06 -4.98
CA ALA A 40 -4.98 -2.98 -4.86
C ALA A 40 -4.75 -4.37 -5.45
N THR A 41 -3.99 -4.50 -6.55
CA THR A 41 -3.63 -5.79 -7.13
C THR A 41 -2.71 -6.59 -6.20
N ASP A 42 -1.71 -5.94 -5.60
CA ASP A 42 -0.81 -6.60 -4.64
C ASP A 42 -1.56 -7.02 -3.37
N MET A 43 -2.43 -6.14 -2.86
CA MET A 43 -3.26 -6.40 -1.68
C MET A 43 -4.20 -7.59 -1.92
N ARG A 44 -4.86 -7.63 -3.08
CA ARG A 44 -5.73 -8.74 -3.49
C ARG A 44 -5.00 -10.08 -3.50
N ARG A 45 -3.75 -10.10 -3.97
CA ARG A 45 -2.94 -11.33 -4.03
C ARG A 45 -2.66 -11.91 -2.64
N VAL A 46 -2.30 -11.07 -1.67
CA VAL A 46 -1.82 -11.54 -0.36
C VAL A 46 -2.89 -11.61 0.74
N TYR A 47 -4.05 -10.98 0.55
CA TYR A 47 -5.18 -10.98 1.49
C TYR A 47 -6.39 -11.74 0.92
N PRO A 48 -6.65 -12.99 1.34
CA PRO A 48 -7.71 -13.83 0.75
C PRO A 48 -9.13 -13.23 0.80
N LYS A 49 -9.42 -12.40 1.81
CA LYS A 49 -10.72 -11.73 1.98
C LYS A 49 -10.75 -10.29 1.45
N PHE A 50 -9.75 -9.87 0.68
CA PHE A 50 -9.62 -8.50 0.19
C PHE A 50 -10.87 -8.01 -0.55
N GLN A 51 -11.40 -8.81 -1.49
CA GLN A 51 -12.57 -8.40 -2.26
C GLN A 51 -13.81 -8.20 -1.37
N ALA A 52 -14.02 -9.09 -0.39
CA ALA A 52 -15.13 -8.96 0.55
C ALA A 52 -14.99 -7.69 1.41
N PHE A 53 -13.76 -7.34 1.81
CA PHE A 53 -13.50 -6.09 2.52
C PHE A 53 -13.78 -4.85 1.66
N VAL A 54 -13.33 -4.83 0.40
CA VAL A 54 -13.59 -3.71 -0.52
C VAL A 54 -15.09 -3.54 -0.74
N GLN A 55 -15.83 -4.63 -0.96
CA GLN A 55 -17.29 -4.59 -1.09
C GLN A 55 -17.97 -4.02 0.16
N LEU A 56 -17.54 -4.45 1.35
CA LEU A 56 -18.06 -3.93 2.61
C LEU A 56 -17.75 -2.42 2.76
N GLN A 57 -16.52 -2.01 2.47
CA GLN A 57 -16.11 -0.60 2.52
C GLN A 57 -16.97 0.25 1.58
N THR A 58 -17.17 -0.18 0.32
CA THR A 58 -17.99 0.56 -0.66
C THR A 58 -19.45 0.64 -0.23
N SER A 59 -19.97 -0.40 0.43
CA SER A 59 -21.36 -0.39 0.92
C SER A 59 -21.58 0.55 2.10
N LEU A 60 -20.58 0.70 2.98
CA LEU A 60 -20.66 1.55 4.17
C LEU A 60 -20.24 3.01 3.89
N ASP A 61 -19.41 3.24 2.88
CA ASP A 61 -18.91 4.57 2.50
C ASP A 61 -19.07 4.79 0.98
N PRO A 62 -20.31 4.86 0.47
CA PRO A 62 -20.58 4.94 -0.97
C PRO A 62 -20.08 6.22 -1.62
N THR A 63 -19.87 7.29 -0.84
CA THR A 63 -19.32 8.56 -1.32
C THR A 63 -17.83 8.72 -1.03
N SER A 64 -17.17 7.66 -0.53
CA SER A 64 -15.73 7.64 -0.26
C SER A 64 -15.24 8.73 0.70
N LYS A 65 -16.06 9.12 1.69
CA LYS A 65 -15.74 10.12 2.71
C LYS A 65 -14.48 9.78 3.50
N PHE A 66 -14.19 8.50 3.71
CA PHE A 66 -13.04 8.03 4.47
C PHE A 66 -11.90 7.49 3.59
N VAL A 67 -12.03 7.55 2.27
CA VAL A 67 -11.04 7.05 1.32
C VAL A 67 -10.13 8.20 0.87
N ASN A 68 -9.00 8.35 1.55
CA ASN A 68 -7.95 9.26 1.09
C ASN A 68 -7.15 8.65 -0.08
N PRO A 69 -6.26 9.40 -0.76
CA PRO A 69 -5.47 8.88 -1.89
C PRO A 69 -4.66 7.62 -1.58
N TYR A 70 -4.14 7.51 -0.35
CA TYR A 70 -3.40 6.32 0.09
C TYR A 70 -4.29 5.08 0.20
N ILE A 71 -5.45 5.21 0.84
CA ILE A 71 -6.44 4.13 0.95
C ILE A 71 -6.98 3.76 -0.44
N SER A 72 -7.24 4.76 -1.30
CA SER A 72 -7.67 4.53 -2.69
C SER A 72 -6.66 3.66 -3.45
N LYS A 73 -5.36 3.98 -3.38
CA LYS A 73 -4.28 3.17 -3.97
C LYS A 73 -4.32 1.71 -3.51
N LEU A 74 -4.58 1.47 -2.22
CA LEU A 74 -4.59 0.12 -1.63
C LEU A 74 -5.88 -0.67 -1.88
N LEU A 75 -7.03 -0.01 -2.00
CA LEU A 75 -8.33 -0.69 -2.12
C LEU A 75 -8.85 -0.73 -3.55
N HIS A 76 -8.71 0.36 -4.29
CA HIS A 76 -9.32 0.55 -5.61
C HIS A 76 -8.27 0.59 -6.74
N GLY A 77 -7.03 0.95 -6.42
CA GLY A 77 -5.94 1.13 -7.39
C GLY A 77 -5.80 2.60 -7.80
N PRO A 78 -4.90 2.92 -8.75
CA PRO A 78 -4.83 4.27 -9.30
C PRO A 78 -6.21 4.65 -9.88
N SER A 79 -6.69 5.86 -9.55
CA SER A 79 -7.87 6.43 -10.20
C SER A 79 -7.51 6.67 -11.65
N ASN A 80 -8.15 5.94 -12.57
CA ASN A 80 -8.15 6.30 -13.97
C ASN A 80 -9.13 7.47 -14.14
N SER A 81 -8.68 8.68 -13.79
CA SER A 81 -9.39 9.93 -14.08
C SER A 81 -8.51 10.78 -14.97
#